data_AF-A0A533UHJ1-F1
#
_entry.id   AF-A0A533UHJ1-F1
#
_cell.length_a   1.000
_cell.length_b   1.000
_cell.length_c   1.000
_cell.angle_alpha   90.00
_cell.angle_beta   90.00
_cell.angle_gamma   90.00
#
_symmetry.space_group_name_H-M   'P 1'
#
loop_
_entity.id
_entity.type
_entity.pdbx_description
1 polymer ?
#
loop_
_entity_poly.entity_id
_entity_poly.type
_entity_poly.pdbx_seq_one_letter_code
_entity_poly.pdbx_strand_id
1 'polypeptide(L)'
;MSNNKKDEALKLAKTTSIELLEEKKSLHEILQSCKTICKYLGTSDKNTWIDLELNGYLVGYKTRDQLYDNLPSYRKTSWSFYDVYGSLVPLPRDILDLFGKSVIYQSISEIENNNHLIIGGQYLEKFNEFITKHGMDHASKNLKIHEAHIPNNELKKVIDGIKNRIQEFLDHMILILE
;
A
#
# COMPACT_ATOMS: atom_id res chain seq x y z
N MET A 1 -0.30 5.51 34.03
CA MET A 1 -1.37 4.79 33.32
C MET A 1 -2.24 4.10 34.37
N SER A 2 -3.57 4.21 34.33
CA SER A 2 -4.42 3.46 35.28
C SER A 2 -4.47 1.98 34.89
N ASN A 3 -4.44 1.06 35.86
CA ASN A 3 -4.51 -0.39 35.60
C ASN A 3 -5.70 -0.76 34.69
N ASN A 4 -6.84 -0.08 34.87
CA ASN A 4 -8.04 -0.31 34.06
C ASN A 4 -7.82 -0.10 32.54
N LYS A 5 -7.03 0.91 32.14
CA LYS A 5 -6.72 1.16 30.72
C LYS A 5 -5.76 0.12 30.15
N LYS A 6 -4.87 -0.45 30.98
CA LYS A 6 -3.96 -1.52 30.58
C LYS A 6 -4.74 -2.80 30.28
N ASP A 7 -5.67 -3.15 31.17
CA ASP A 7 -6.52 -4.34 31.03
C ASP A 7 -7.48 -4.22 29.83
N GLU A 8 -8.07 -3.04 29.62
CA GLU A 8 -8.89 -2.74 28.43
C GLU A 8 -8.08 -2.86 27.13
N ALA A 9 -6.85 -2.34 27.10
CA ALA A 9 -5.97 -2.43 25.95
C ALA A 9 -5.56 -3.88 25.65
N LEU A 10 -5.23 -4.67 26.68
CA LEU A 10 -4.87 -6.09 26.52
C LEU A 10 -6.05 -6.90 25.97
N LYS A 11 -7.24 -6.70 26.54
CA LYS A 11 -8.47 -7.37 26.07
C LYS A 11 -8.75 -7.01 24.62
N LEU A 12 -8.67 -5.72 24.28
CA LEU A 12 -8.89 -5.26 22.92
C LEU A 12 -7.83 -5.82 21.96
N ALA A 13 -6.55 -5.89 22.34
CA ALA A 13 -5.49 -6.45 21.50
C ALA A 13 -5.72 -7.93 21.20
N LYS A 14 -6.07 -8.74 22.21
CA LYS A 14 -6.38 -10.16 22.05
C LYS A 14 -7.59 -10.39 21.13
N THR A 15 -8.69 -9.67 21.36
CA THR A 15 -9.88 -9.77 20.51
C THR A 15 -9.57 -9.33 19.07
N THR A 16 -8.87 -8.22 18.89
CA THR A 16 -8.51 -7.70 17.56
C THR A 16 -7.62 -8.68 16.79
N SER A 17 -6.68 -9.36 17.46
CA SER A 17 -5.81 -10.35 16.80
C SER A 17 -6.60 -11.57 16.32
N ILE A 18 -7.53 -12.07 17.14
CA ILE A 18 -8.44 -13.15 16.73
C ILE A 18 -9.29 -12.72 15.53
N GLU A 19 -9.89 -11.51 15.59
CA GLU A 19 -10.71 -10.99 14.49
C GLU A 19 -9.93 -10.81 13.19
N LEU A 20 -8.65 -10.42 13.27
CA LEU A 20 -7.75 -10.32 12.11
C LEU A 20 -7.46 -11.70 11.50
N LEU A 21 -7.12 -12.69 12.32
CA LEU A 21 -6.79 -14.05 11.88
C LEU A 21 -8.00 -14.79 11.29
N GLU A 22 -9.18 -14.55 11.85
CA GLU A 22 -10.43 -15.14 11.37
C GLU A 22 -11.09 -14.32 10.24
N GLU A 23 -10.47 -13.22 9.81
CA GLU A 23 -10.96 -12.31 8.77
C GLU A 23 -12.42 -11.84 9.00
N LYS A 24 -12.80 -11.64 10.27
CA LYS A 24 -14.17 -11.28 10.67
C LYS A 24 -14.53 -9.81 10.42
N LYS A 25 -13.54 -8.97 10.20
CA LYS A 25 -13.67 -7.52 10.01
C LYS A 25 -12.79 -7.03 8.88
N SER A 26 -13.13 -5.89 8.30
CA SER A 26 -12.27 -5.19 7.36
C SER A 26 -10.97 -4.74 8.03
N LEU A 27 -9.89 -4.62 7.25
CA LEU A 27 -8.62 -4.12 7.77
C LEU A 27 -8.73 -2.68 8.25
N HIS A 28 -9.61 -1.89 7.63
CA HIS A 28 -9.96 -0.57 8.16
C HIS A 28 -10.43 -0.64 9.62
N GLU A 29 -11.40 -1.50 9.93
CA GLU A 29 -11.93 -1.65 11.29
C GLU A 29 -10.88 -2.18 12.27
N ILE A 30 -10.07 -3.15 11.84
CA ILE A 30 -8.95 -3.67 12.63
C ILE A 30 -7.95 -2.55 12.97
N LEU A 31 -7.61 -1.69 12.02
CA LEU A 31 -6.72 -0.53 12.24
C LEU A 31 -7.34 0.51 13.18
N GLN A 32 -8.66 0.72 13.15
CA GLN A 32 -9.34 1.57 14.13
C GLN A 32 -9.23 1.02 15.56
N SER A 33 -9.33 -0.31 15.72
CA SER A 33 -9.08 -0.96 17.01
C SER A 33 -7.63 -0.76 17.45
N CYS A 34 -6.65 -0.93 16.55
CA CYS A 34 -5.23 -0.67 16.83
C CYS A 34 -4.95 0.79 17.24
N LYS A 35 -5.60 1.74 16.57
CA LYS A 35 -5.54 3.16 16.93
C LYS A 35 -6.09 3.41 18.33
N THR A 36 -7.17 2.72 18.71
CA THR A 36 -7.76 2.81 20.04
C THR A 36 -6.85 2.23 21.12
N ILE A 37 -6.19 1.09 20.85
CA ILE A 37 -5.15 0.53 21.72
C ILE A 37 -4.04 1.57 21.96
N CYS A 38 -3.53 2.19 20.89
CA CYS A 38 -2.49 3.23 21.02
C CYS A 38 -2.95 4.43 21.88
N LYS A 39 -4.23 4.84 21.78
CA LYS A 39 -4.80 5.90 22.61
C LYS A 39 -4.85 5.52 24.09
N TYR A 40 -5.23 4.27 24.42
CA TYR A 40 -5.23 3.80 25.81
C TYR A 40 -3.84 3.76 26.42
N LEU A 41 -2.84 3.41 25.62
CA LEU A 41 -1.44 3.28 26.04
C LEU A 41 -0.66 4.60 25.97
N GLY A 42 -1.21 5.65 25.36
CA GLY A 42 -0.48 6.92 25.13
C GLY A 42 0.68 6.77 24.16
N THR A 43 0.57 5.85 23.19
CA THR A 43 1.63 5.52 22.21
C THR A 43 1.28 5.89 20.77
N SER A 44 0.27 6.75 20.57
CA SER A 44 -0.17 7.21 19.24
C SER A 44 0.98 7.81 18.42
N ASP A 45 1.82 8.66 19.02
CA ASP A 45 2.94 9.32 18.32
C ASP A 45 4.02 8.33 17.85
N LYS A 46 4.11 7.16 18.49
CA LYS A 46 5.04 6.08 18.11
C LYS A 46 4.47 5.18 17.02
N ASN A 47 3.17 5.29 16.75
CA ASN A 47 2.42 4.41 15.83
C ASN A 47 1.67 5.22 14.75
N THR A 48 2.27 6.32 14.30
CA THR A 48 1.73 7.20 13.25
C THR A 48 1.44 6.46 11.93
N TRP A 49 2.10 5.33 11.71
CA TRP A 49 1.83 4.46 10.57
C TRP A 49 0.38 3.98 10.52
N ILE A 50 -0.29 3.77 11.66
CA ILE A 50 -1.70 3.38 11.71
C ILE A 50 -2.58 4.47 11.08
N ASP A 51 -2.29 5.74 11.38
CA ASP A 51 -3.00 6.87 10.79
C ASP A 51 -2.71 7.01 9.29
N LEU A 52 -1.49 6.69 8.84
CA LEU A 52 -1.15 6.68 7.42
C LEU A 52 -1.88 5.56 6.66
N GLU A 53 -2.00 4.36 7.26
CA GLU A 53 -2.75 3.25 6.66
C GLU A 53 -4.26 3.57 6.56
N LEU A 54 -4.82 4.26 7.56
CA LEU A 54 -6.22 4.65 7.60
C LEU A 54 -6.58 5.79 6.63
N ASN A 55 -5.71 6.80 6.49
CA ASN A 55 -6.02 8.02 5.75
C ASN A 55 -5.29 8.15 4.40
N GLY A 56 -4.38 7.23 4.11
CA GLY A 56 -3.49 7.32 2.95
C GLY A 56 -2.25 8.17 3.22
N TYR A 57 -1.24 7.93 2.39
CA TYR A 57 0.12 8.44 2.59
C TYR A 57 0.33 9.85 2.00
N LEU A 58 -0.53 10.31 1.09
CA LEU A 58 -0.42 11.66 0.51
C LEU A 58 -0.63 12.78 1.53
N VAL A 59 -1.30 12.51 2.65
CA VAL A 59 -1.50 13.48 3.73
C VAL A 59 -0.16 13.85 4.40
N GLY A 60 0.80 12.92 4.41
CA GLY A 60 2.09 13.10 5.09
C GLY A 60 3.25 13.52 4.18
N TYR A 61 3.17 13.29 2.87
CA TYR A 61 4.33 13.44 1.96
C TYR A 61 4.01 14.32 0.76
N LYS A 62 4.83 15.36 0.55
CA LYS A 62 4.58 16.41 -0.47
C LYS A 62 5.20 16.09 -1.83
N THR A 63 6.23 15.25 -1.87
CA THR A 63 6.94 14.91 -3.11
C THR A 63 6.90 13.41 -3.35
N ARG A 64 7.01 12.99 -4.62
CA ARG A 64 7.04 11.59 -5.00
C ARG A 64 8.21 10.84 -4.36
N ASP A 65 9.37 11.49 -4.26
CA ASP A 65 10.57 10.86 -3.70
C ASP A 65 10.43 10.69 -2.19
N GLN A 66 9.93 11.71 -1.47
CA GLN A 66 9.58 11.57 -0.05
C GLN A 66 8.55 10.46 0.18
N LEU A 67 7.53 10.38 -0.67
CA LEU A 67 6.54 9.32 -0.59
C LEU A 67 7.20 7.94 -0.76
N TYR A 68 8.02 7.78 -1.81
CA TYR A 68 8.72 6.51 -2.08
C TYR A 68 9.66 6.09 -0.95
N ASP A 69 10.42 7.03 -0.38
CA ASP A 69 11.40 6.75 0.66
C ASP A 69 10.76 6.38 1.99
N ASN A 70 9.60 6.97 2.32
CA ASN A 70 8.91 6.75 3.59
C ASN A 70 7.81 5.69 3.54
N LEU A 71 7.46 5.19 2.35
CA LEU A 71 6.51 4.10 2.22
C LEU A 71 7.12 2.78 2.70
N PRO A 72 6.35 1.98 3.45
CA PRO A 72 6.75 0.61 3.79
C PRO A 72 7.04 -0.20 2.52
N SER A 73 7.95 -1.17 2.63
CA SER A 73 8.36 -2.01 1.50
C SER A 73 7.18 -2.72 0.83
N TYR A 74 6.20 -3.20 1.62
CA TYR A 74 4.99 -3.84 1.11
C TYR A 74 4.05 -2.89 0.33
N ARG A 75 4.25 -1.57 0.40
CA ARG A 75 3.52 -0.57 -0.41
C ARG A 75 4.23 -0.24 -1.73
N LYS A 76 5.45 -0.76 -1.95
CA LYS A 76 6.23 -0.55 -3.19
C LYS A 76 5.91 -1.69 -4.15
N THR A 77 5.31 -1.36 -5.28
CA THR A 77 4.82 -2.34 -6.26
C THR A 77 5.41 -2.04 -7.64
N SER A 78 5.01 -2.82 -8.64
CA SER A 78 5.36 -2.60 -10.03
C SER A 78 4.13 -2.40 -10.90
N TRP A 79 4.26 -1.61 -11.96
CA TRP A 79 3.24 -1.47 -12.98
C TRP A 79 3.31 -2.60 -14.00
N SER A 80 2.13 -3.01 -14.48
CA SER A 80 1.99 -3.73 -15.73
C SER A 80 1.48 -2.76 -16.81
N PHE A 81 2.05 -2.88 -17.99
CA PHE A 81 1.78 -1.99 -19.12
C PHE A 81 0.99 -2.74 -20.18
N TYR A 82 -0.02 -2.09 -20.75
CA TYR A 82 -0.93 -2.68 -21.71
C TYR A 82 -1.04 -1.81 -22.95
N ASP A 83 -1.10 -2.45 -24.12
CA ASP A 83 -1.30 -1.76 -25.38
C ASP A 83 -2.78 -1.39 -25.60
N VAL A 84 -3.06 -0.75 -26.73
CA VAL A 84 -4.42 -0.34 -27.14
C VAL A 84 -5.40 -1.50 -27.33
N TYR A 85 -4.91 -2.74 -27.39
CA TYR A 85 -5.71 -3.95 -27.52
C TYR A 85 -5.88 -4.68 -26.18
N GLY A 86 -5.34 -4.13 -25.09
CA GLY A 86 -5.37 -4.76 -23.76
C GLY A 86 -4.36 -5.89 -23.60
N SER A 87 -3.38 -6.03 -24.49
CA SER A 87 -2.33 -7.03 -24.38
C SER A 87 -1.23 -6.54 -23.44
N LEU A 88 -0.74 -7.42 -22.56
CA LEU A 88 0.41 -7.14 -21.70
C LEU A 88 1.65 -6.88 -22.57
N VAL A 89 2.30 -5.75 -22.34
CA VAL A 89 3.52 -5.35 -23.03
C VAL A 89 4.73 -5.68 -22.14
N PRO A 90 5.55 -6.68 -22.51
CA PRO A 90 6.76 -6.98 -21.78
C PRO A 90 7.80 -5.88 -22.02
N LEU A 91 8.19 -5.17 -20.97
CA LEU A 91 9.23 -4.16 -21.04
C LEU A 91 10.58 -4.70 -20.53
N PRO A 92 11.71 -4.25 -21.10
CA PRO A 92 13.04 -4.56 -20.57
C PRO A 92 13.20 -4.07 -19.13
N ARG A 93 14.05 -4.76 -18.36
CA ARG A 93 14.28 -4.47 -16.94
C ARG A 93 14.70 -3.01 -16.68
N ASP A 94 15.58 -2.46 -17.50
CA ASP A 94 16.06 -1.08 -17.35
C ASP A 94 14.93 -0.06 -17.51
N ILE A 95 13.95 -0.34 -18.37
CA ILE A 95 12.76 0.50 -18.56
C ILE A 95 11.80 0.33 -17.38
N LEU A 96 11.63 -0.88 -16.87
CA LEU A 96 10.84 -1.14 -15.66
C LEU A 96 11.45 -0.48 -14.42
N ASP A 97 12.78 -0.39 -14.32
CA ASP A 97 13.43 0.27 -13.19
C ASP A 97 13.26 1.80 -13.23
N LEU A 98 13.11 2.38 -14.43
CA LEU A 98 12.86 3.81 -14.64
C LEU A 98 11.39 4.19 -14.51
N PHE A 99 10.50 3.40 -15.10
CA PHE A 99 9.08 3.74 -15.26
C PHE A 99 8.12 2.76 -14.59
N GLY A 100 8.55 1.52 -14.34
CA GLY A 100 7.71 0.46 -13.79
C GLY A 100 7.60 0.48 -12.26
N LYS A 101 8.34 1.36 -11.56
CA LYS A 101 8.23 1.50 -10.10
C LYS A 101 6.94 2.21 -9.72
N SER A 102 6.16 1.54 -8.87
CA SER A 102 4.88 2.03 -8.37
C SER A 102 4.87 2.13 -6.85
N VAL A 103 3.96 2.95 -6.36
CA VAL A 103 3.62 3.04 -4.94
C VAL A 103 2.12 3.08 -4.76
N ILE A 104 1.64 2.36 -3.74
CA ILE A 104 0.25 2.44 -3.30
C ILE A 104 0.16 3.36 -2.09
N TYR A 105 -0.34 4.57 -2.34
CA TYR A 105 -0.50 5.61 -1.31
C TYR A 105 -1.94 5.72 -0.78
N GLN A 106 -2.89 5.04 -1.41
CA GLN A 106 -4.31 5.06 -1.03
C GLN A 106 -4.52 4.48 0.38
N SER A 107 -5.60 4.93 1.03
CA SER A 107 -6.04 4.35 2.31
C SER A 107 -6.35 2.86 2.17
N ILE A 108 -6.29 2.11 3.27
CA ILE A 108 -6.65 0.69 3.27
C ILE A 108 -8.09 0.47 2.78
N SER A 109 -9.02 1.34 3.17
CA SER A 109 -10.41 1.29 2.72
C SER A 109 -10.53 1.45 1.20
N GLU A 110 -9.73 2.31 0.58
CA GLU A 110 -9.72 2.43 -0.88
C GLU A 110 -9.15 1.18 -1.55
N ILE A 111 -8.15 0.53 -0.95
CA ILE A 111 -7.52 -0.67 -1.51
C ILE A 111 -8.47 -1.88 -1.39
N GLU A 112 -9.15 -2.04 -0.25
CA GLU A 112 -10.12 -3.12 -0.04
C GLU A 112 -11.33 -3.01 -0.98
N ASN A 113 -11.72 -1.80 -1.35
CA ASN A 113 -12.89 -1.56 -2.21
C ASN A 113 -12.56 -1.47 -3.71
N ASN A 114 -11.29 -1.30 -4.09
CA ASN A 114 -10.90 -1.16 -5.49
C ASN A 114 -10.14 -2.38 -5.98
N ASN A 115 -10.73 -3.08 -6.94
CA ASN A 115 -10.08 -4.18 -7.64
C ASN A 115 -9.12 -3.71 -8.75
N HIS A 116 -8.99 -2.41 -8.98
CA HIS A 116 -8.18 -1.86 -10.08
C HIS A 116 -7.70 -0.45 -9.76
N LEU A 117 -6.39 -0.27 -9.58
CA LEU A 117 -5.78 1.05 -9.39
C LEU A 117 -5.09 1.49 -10.69
N ILE A 118 -5.78 2.33 -11.45
CA ILE A 118 -5.31 2.88 -12.74
C ILE A 118 -4.39 4.09 -12.48
N ILE A 119 -3.35 4.20 -13.31
CA ILE A 119 -2.42 5.34 -13.27
C ILE A 119 -2.99 6.51 -14.08
N GLY A 120 -2.78 7.74 -13.59
CA GLY A 120 -3.18 8.95 -14.31
C GLY A 120 -2.49 9.10 -15.68
N GLY A 121 -3.26 9.45 -16.71
CA GLY A 121 -2.81 9.49 -18.11
C GLY A 121 -1.56 10.34 -18.42
N GLN A 122 -1.30 11.39 -17.64
CA GLN A 122 -0.11 12.24 -17.78
C GLN A 122 1.23 11.49 -17.67
N TYR A 123 1.27 10.36 -16.94
CA TYR A 123 2.46 9.52 -16.85
C TYR A 123 2.64 8.65 -18.11
N LEU A 124 1.53 8.20 -18.70
CA LEU A 124 1.54 7.40 -19.93
C LEU A 124 1.99 8.22 -21.13
N GLU A 125 1.60 9.49 -21.20
CA GLU A 125 2.05 10.41 -22.26
C GLU A 125 3.57 10.56 -22.27
N LYS A 126 4.17 10.86 -21.11
CA LYS A 126 5.63 10.97 -20.97
C LYS A 126 6.36 9.66 -21.29
N PHE A 127 5.78 8.52 -20.89
CA PHE A 127 6.32 7.20 -21.21
C PHE A 127 6.32 6.96 -22.73
N ASN A 128 5.18 7.19 -23.38
CA ASN A 128 5.03 7.01 -24.82
C ASN A 128 5.97 7.95 -25.59
N GLU A 129 6.10 9.22 -25.19
CA GLU A 129 7.07 10.15 -25.78
C GLU A 129 8.52 9.65 -25.68
N PHE A 130 8.91 9.12 -24.51
CA PHE A 130 10.23 8.56 -24.28
C PHE A 130 10.50 7.37 -25.21
N ILE A 131 9.57 6.42 -25.29
CA ILE A 131 9.70 5.22 -26.12
C ILE A 131 9.72 5.55 -27.61
N THR A 132 8.88 6.47 -28.08
CA THR A 132 8.92 6.93 -29.49
C THR A 132 10.26 7.57 -29.85
N LYS A 133 10.85 8.33 -28.93
CA LYS A 133 12.12 9.04 -29.18
C LYS A 133 13.35 8.14 -29.06
N HIS A 134 13.35 7.20 -28.12
CA HIS A 134 14.53 6.41 -27.73
C HIS A 134 14.43 4.91 -28.04
N GLY A 135 13.30 4.44 -28.58
CA GLY A 135 13.13 3.04 -28.98
C GLY A 135 14.18 2.60 -30.01
N MET A 136 14.77 1.41 -29.80
CA MET A 136 15.90 0.94 -30.61
C MET A 136 15.48 0.39 -31.99
N ASP A 137 14.22 -0.02 -32.15
CA ASP A 137 13.68 -0.53 -33.40
C ASP A 137 12.32 0.11 -33.77
N HIS A 138 11.89 -0.10 -35.01
CA HIS A 138 10.62 0.44 -35.52
C HIS A 138 9.40 -0.07 -34.75
N ALA A 139 9.43 -1.29 -34.22
CA ALA A 139 8.34 -1.86 -33.45
C ALA A 139 8.19 -1.14 -32.10
N SER A 140 9.30 -0.91 -31.40
CA SER A 140 9.40 -0.20 -30.14
C SER A 140 8.97 1.26 -30.28
N LYS A 141 9.39 1.96 -31.34
CA LYS A 141 9.00 3.36 -31.57
C LYS A 141 7.50 3.53 -31.85
N ASN A 142 6.86 2.48 -32.36
CA ASN A 142 5.43 2.45 -32.66
C ASN A 142 4.58 1.86 -31.51
N LEU A 143 5.21 1.34 -30.46
CA LEU A 143 4.53 0.85 -29.27
C LEU A 143 3.79 2.01 -28.59
N LYS A 144 2.50 1.82 -28.33
CA LYS A 144 1.68 2.76 -27.56
C LYS A 144 1.11 2.05 -26.36
N ILE A 145 1.55 2.46 -25.18
CA ILE A 145 0.91 2.07 -23.94
C ILE A 145 -0.37 2.87 -23.80
N HIS A 146 -1.49 2.17 -23.73
CA HIS A 146 -2.81 2.74 -23.53
C HIS A 146 -3.18 2.77 -22.06
N GLU A 147 -2.75 1.76 -21.32
CA GLU A 147 -3.06 1.62 -19.91
C GLU A 147 -1.83 1.11 -19.16
N ALA A 148 -1.63 1.60 -17.95
CA ALA A 148 -0.86 0.89 -16.96
C ALA A 148 -1.61 0.93 -15.63
N HIS A 149 -1.55 -0.18 -14.90
CA HIS A 149 -2.20 -0.33 -13.62
C HIS A 149 -1.38 -1.26 -12.72
N ILE A 150 -1.72 -1.26 -11.44
CA ILE A 150 -1.11 -2.15 -10.45
C ILE A 150 -1.84 -3.50 -10.52
N PRO A 151 -1.15 -4.60 -10.83
CA PRO A 151 -1.76 -5.92 -10.92
C PRO A 151 -2.44 -6.36 -9.62
N ASN A 152 -3.52 -7.15 -9.73
CA ASN A 152 -4.29 -7.61 -8.58
C ASN A 152 -3.48 -8.46 -7.59
N ASN A 153 -2.47 -9.19 -8.06
CA ASN A 153 -1.55 -9.92 -7.18
C ASN A 153 -0.66 -8.97 -6.37
N GLU A 154 -0.26 -7.82 -6.91
CA GLU A 154 0.46 -6.78 -6.17
C GLU A 154 -0.45 -6.12 -5.12
N LEU A 155 -1.72 -5.87 -5.45
CA LEU A 155 -2.72 -5.40 -4.47
C LEU A 155 -2.89 -6.39 -3.31
N LYS A 156 -2.99 -7.69 -3.62
CA LYS A 156 -3.06 -8.75 -2.60
C LYS A 156 -1.82 -8.77 -1.71
N LYS A 157 -0.61 -8.69 -2.29
CA LYS A 157 0.64 -8.60 -1.52
C LYS A 157 0.66 -7.40 -0.57
N VAL A 158 0.11 -6.26 -1.00
CA VAL A 158 0.01 -5.06 -0.16
C VAL A 158 -0.92 -5.32 1.02
N ILE A 159 -2.11 -5.88 0.77
CA ILE A 159 -3.07 -6.28 1.81
C ILE A 159 -2.43 -7.25 2.81
N ASP A 160 -1.73 -8.27 2.32
CA ASP A 160 -1.05 -9.26 3.16
C ASP A 160 0.08 -8.62 3.98
N GLY A 161 0.83 -7.69 3.40
CA GLY A 161 1.85 -6.92 4.11
C GLY A 161 1.28 -6.07 5.24
N ILE A 162 0.10 -5.47 5.02
CA ILE A 162 -0.62 -4.71 6.06
C ILE A 162 -1.12 -5.64 7.16
N LYS A 163 -1.72 -6.78 6.82
CA LYS A 163 -2.13 -7.82 7.78
C LYS A 163 -0.96 -8.25 8.67
N ASN A 164 0.18 -8.57 8.08
CA ASN A 164 1.36 -8.99 8.81
C ASN A 164 1.85 -7.90 9.78
N ARG A 165 1.92 -6.65 9.32
CA ARG A 165 2.33 -5.53 10.19
C ARG A 165 1.37 -5.30 11.36
N ILE A 166 0.07 -5.42 11.12
CA ILE A 166 -0.94 -5.32 12.19
C ILE A 166 -0.75 -6.47 13.18
N GLN A 167 -0.56 -7.69 12.70
CA GLN A 167 -0.36 -8.86 13.56
C GLN A 167 0.89 -8.70 14.44
N GLU A 168 2.02 -8.29 13.85
CA GLU A 168 3.25 -7.97 14.59
C GLU A 168 3.02 -6.91 15.68
N PHE A 169 2.25 -5.86 15.36
CA PHE A 169 1.88 -4.84 16.33
C PHE A 169 1.04 -5.41 17.47
N LEU A 170 0.01 -6.21 17.17
CA LEU A 170 -0.88 -6.79 18.17
C LEU A 170 -0.14 -7.78 19.08
N ASP A 171 0.70 -8.64 18.51
CA ASP A 171 1.52 -9.59 19.26
C ASP A 171 2.47 -8.86 20.21
N HIS A 172 3.10 -7.79 19.73
CA HIS A 172 3.96 -6.96 20.56
C HIS A 172 3.20 -6.27 21.71
N MET A 173 2.01 -5.75 21.43
CA MET A 173 1.16 -5.14 22.47
C MET A 173 0.72 -6.18 23.51
N ILE A 174 0.30 -7.38 23.08
CA ILE A 174 -0.07 -8.46 24.00
C ILE A 174 1.11 -8.82 24.89
N LEU A 175 2.29 -9.04 24.31
CA LEU A 175 3.50 -9.42 25.04
C LEU A 175 3.91 -8.41 26.13
N ILE A 176 3.77 -7.11 25.86
CA ILE A 176 4.13 -6.05 26.83
C ILE A 176 3.07 -5.88 27.92
N LEU A 177 1.81 -6.22 27.60
CA LEU A 177 0.68 -5.97 28.48
C LEU A 177 0.36 -7.14 29.41
N GLU A 178 0.70 -8.38 29.01
CA GLU A 178 0.74 -9.56 29.89
C GLU A 178 1.79 -9.43 31.00
#